data_AF-A0A377F7A9-F1
#
_entry.id   AF-A0A377F7A9-F1
#
_cell.length_a   1.000
_cell.length_b   1.000
_cell.length_c   1.000
_cell.angle_alpha   90.00
_cell.angle_beta   90.00
_cell.angle_gamma   90.00
#
_symmetry.space_group_name_H-M   'P 1'
#
loop_
_entity.id
_entity.type
_entity.pdbx_description
1 polymer ?
#
loop_
_entity_poly.entity_id
_entity_poly.type
_entity_poly.pdbx_seq_one_letter_code
_entity_poly.pdbx_strand_id
1 'polypeptide(L)'
;MILLSGIANAQSSFFDFSYRLECYTPAPKRQYGYFVLPLLHRGQLVGRMDAKMHRQTGILEVISLWLQEGIKPTTTLQKGLRQAITDFANWQQATRVTLGCCPQGLFTDCRTGWEIDPVA
;
A
#
# COMPACT_ATOMS: atom_id res chain seq x y z
N MET A 1 3.25 -20.76 9.03
CA MET A 1 2.79 -21.07 7.66
C MET A 1 1.43 -21.74 7.79
N ILE A 2 0.35 -20.96 7.70
CA ILE A 2 -1.02 -21.49 7.72
C ILE A 2 -1.57 -21.31 6.30
N LEU A 3 -1.75 -22.43 5.60
CA LEU A 3 -2.52 -22.51 4.35
C LEU A 3 -4.00 -22.43 4.71
N LEU A 4 -4.69 -21.38 4.28
CA LEU A 4 -6.15 -21.34 4.26
C LEU A 4 -6.61 -21.50 2.82
N SER A 5 -6.81 -22.74 2.40
CA SER A 5 -7.68 -23.08 1.27
C SER A 5 -9.13 -22.95 1.75
N GLY A 6 -9.72 -21.79 1.56
CA GLY A 6 -11.11 -21.55 1.94
C GLY A 6 -11.45 -20.08 1.85
N ILE A 7 -12.58 -19.78 1.22
CA ILE A 7 -13.17 -18.45 1.11
C ILE A 7 -13.50 -17.97 2.53
N ALA A 8 -12.55 -17.35 3.20
CA ALA A 8 -12.75 -16.76 4.52
C ALA A 8 -12.94 -15.26 4.35
N ASN A 9 -14.21 -14.83 4.27
CA ASN A 9 -14.58 -13.46 4.59
C ASN A 9 -14.35 -13.29 6.10
N ALA A 10 -13.16 -12.85 6.51
CA ALA A 10 -12.95 -12.39 7.88
C ALA A 10 -13.50 -10.96 8.01
N GLN A 11 -14.80 -10.84 8.28
CA GLN A 11 -15.37 -9.58 8.76
C GLN A 11 -14.91 -9.38 10.21
N SER A 12 -13.90 -8.54 10.40
CA SER A 12 -13.58 -7.97 11.71
C SER A 12 -14.27 -6.61 11.78
N SER A 13 -15.25 -6.47 12.68
CA SER A 13 -16.17 -5.33 12.80
C SER A 13 -15.54 -4.00 13.25
N PHE A 14 -14.23 -3.81 13.06
CA PHE A 14 -13.51 -2.63 13.51
C PHE A 14 -12.98 -1.75 12.37
N PHE A 15 -13.06 -2.22 11.13
CA PHE A 15 -12.81 -1.42 9.93
C PHE A 15 -13.73 -1.93 8.83
N ASP A 16 -14.46 -1.04 8.14
CA ASP A 16 -15.22 -1.36 6.92
C ASP A 16 -14.24 -1.73 5.78
N PHE A 17 -13.60 -2.88 5.94
CA PHE A 17 -12.50 -3.33 5.12
C PHE A 17 -12.67 -4.81 4.83
N SER A 18 -13.25 -5.09 3.68
CA SER A 18 -13.17 -6.41 3.08
C SER A 18 -11.73 -6.62 2.59
N TYR A 19 -10.88 -7.18 3.44
CA TYR A 19 -9.55 -7.61 3.05
C TYR A 19 -9.66 -8.95 2.33
N ARG A 20 -9.53 -8.94 1.00
CA ARG A 20 -9.39 -10.15 0.20
C ARG A 20 -7.97 -10.23 -0.33
N LEU A 21 -7.26 -11.30 0.07
CA LEU A 21 -5.98 -11.63 -0.53
C LEU A 21 -6.22 -12.16 -1.95
N GLU A 22 -5.96 -11.32 -2.96
CA GLU A 22 -6.25 -11.63 -4.36
C GLU A 22 -5.05 -12.25 -5.11
N CYS A 23 -4.00 -12.66 -4.39
CA CYS A 23 -2.83 -13.29 -5.01
C CYS A 23 -3.18 -14.61 -5.71
N TYR A 24 -4.21 -15.32 -5.24
CA TYR A 24 -4.76 -16.53 -5.86
C TYR A 24 -5.83 -16.25 -6.92
N THR A 25 -6.28 -14.99 -7.02
CA THR A 25 -7.23 -14.56 -8.05
C THR A 25 -6.46 -14.29 -9.37
N PRO A 26 -6.92 -14.81 -10.53
CA PRO A 26 -6.33 -14.46 -11.82
C PRO A 26 -6.32 -12.94 -12.05
N ALA A 27 -5.25 -12.41 -12.64
CA ALA A 27 -5.03 -10.96 -12.75
C ALA A 27 -6.24 -10.15 -13.28
N PRO A 28 -6.98 -10.59 -14.32
CA PRO A 28 -8.13 -9.83 -14.83
C PRO A 28 -9.35 -9.80 -13.90
N LYS A 29 -9.39 -10.68 -12.89
CA LYS A 29 -10.49 -10.77 -11.91
C LYS A 29 -10.17 -10.06 -10.59
N ARG A 30 -9.00 -9.44 -10.49
CA ARG A 30 -8.57 -8.70 -9.30
C ARG A 30 -9.30 -7.37 -9.23
N GLN A 31 -9.77 -7.00 -8.05
CA GLN A 31 -10.39 -5.71 -7.80
C GLN A 31 -9.34 -4.65 -7.49
N TYR A 32 -8.29 -5.02 -6.73
CA TYR A 32 -7.30 -4.07 -6.24
C TYR A 32 -5.86 -4.47 -6.55
N GLY A 33 -5.53 -5.75 -6.73
CA GLY A 33 -4.17 -6.13 -7.10
C GLY A 33 -3.68 -7.42 -6.48
N TYR A 34 -2.39 -7.70 -6.64
CA TYR A 34 -1.81 -8.97 -6.21
C TYR A 34 -1.51 -9.00 -4.71
N PHE A 35 -0.92 -7.92 -4.19
CA PHE A 35 -0.48 -7.83 -2.81
C PHE A 35 -0.92 -6.49 -2.20
N VAL A 36 -2.18 -6.46 -1.82
CA VAL A 36 -2.83 -5.27 -1.26
C VAL A 36 -2.51 -5.18 0.23
N LEU A 37 -2.07 -4.01 0.65
CA LEU A 37 -1.71 -3.68 2.03
C LEU A 37 -2.65 -2.59 2.56
N PRO A 38 -3.20 -2.73 3.78
CA PRO A 38 -3.98 -1.67 4.42
C PRO A 38 -3.07 -0.50 4.80
N LEU A 39 -3.55 0.73 4.60
CA LEU A 39 -2.88 1.95 5.03
C LEU A 39 -3.59 2.50 6.26
N LEU A 40 -2.87 2.53 7.38
CA LEU A 40 -3.36 3.07 8.65
C LEU A 40 -2.72 4.43 8.95
N HIS A 41 -3.51 5.37 9.45
CA HIS A 41 -3.03 6.64 9.97
C HIS A 41 -3.75 6.94 11.29
N ARG A 42 -2.98 7.11 12.38
CA ARG A 42 -3.52 7.41 13.73
C ARG A 42 -4.60 6.41 14.19
N GLY A 43 -4.38 5.13 13.96
CA GLY A 43 -5.31 4.06 14.33
C GLY A 43 -6.58 4.00 13.47
N GLN A 44 -6.63 4.71 12.34
CA GLN A 44 -7.74 4.67 11.39
C GLN A 44 -7.29 4.12 10.04
N LEU A 45 -8.12 3.29 9.41
CA LEU A 45 -7.90 2.86 8.04
C LEU A 45 -8.22 3.98 7.07
N VAL A 46 -7.18 4.47 6.40
CA VAL A 46 -7.27 5.62 5.50
C VAL A 46 -7.22 5.21 4.03
N GLY A 47 -6.79 3.99 3.72
CA GLY A 47 -6.65 3.53 2.35
C GLY A 47 -6.06 2.14 2.22
N ARG A 48 -5.65 1.82 1.01
CA ARG A 48 -4.93 0.58 0.66
C ARG A 48 -3.94 0.84 -0.47
N MET A 49 -2.89 0.04 -0.57
CA MET A 49 -1.96 0.06 -1.70
C MET A 49 -1.67 -1.34 -2.23
N ASP A 50 -1.61 -1.50 -3.55
CA ASP A 50 -0.97 -2.66 -4.19
C ASP A 50 0.50 -2.32 -4.41
N ALA A 51 1.39 -3.18 -3.91
CA ALA A 51 2.82 -2.93 -3.96
C ALA A 51 3.61 -4.19 -4.31
N LYS A 52 4.72 -4.00 -5.01
CA LYS A 52 5.64 -5.07 -5.43
C LYS A 52 7.07 -4.69 -5.11
N MET A 53 7.76 -5.60 -4.42
CA MET A 53 9.20 -5.47 -4.20
C MET A 53 9.98 -6.12 -5.35
N HIS A 54 10.69 -5.30 -6.12
CA HIS A 54 11.62 -5.73 -7.17
C HIS A 54 13.00 -5.96 -6.56
N ARG A 55 13.21 -7.17 -6.03
CA ARG A 55 14.42 -7.51 -5.26
C ARG A 55 15.74 -7.32 -6.01
N GLN A 56 15.74 -7.54 -7.33
CA GLN A 56 16.96 -7.39 -8.13
C GLN A 56 17.41 -5.93 -8.26
N THR A 57 16.47 -4.98 -8.27
CA THR A 57 16.75 -3.56 -8.46
C THR A 57 16.64 -2.75 -7.17
N GLY A 58 16.22 -3.37 -6.06
CA GLY A 58 16.01 -2.66 -4.79
C GLY A 58 14.83 -1.69 -4.82
N ILE A 59 13.85 -1.87 -5.73
CA ILE A 59 12.73 -0.93 -5.88
C ILE A 59 11.46 -1.51 -5.26
N LEU A 60 10.85 -0.76 -4.33
CA LEU A 60 9.45 -0.97 -3.94
C LEU A 60 8.55 -0.16 -4.87
N GLU A 61 7.85 -0.85 -5.76
CA GLU A 61 6.84 -0.23 -6.62
C GLU A 61 5.49 -0.20 -5.91
N VAL A 62 4.93 1.00 -5.71
CA VAL A 62 3.52 1.18 -5.35
C VAL A 62 2.74 1.24 -6.67
N ILE A 63 2.20 0.11 -7.09
CA ILE A 63 1.49 -0.02 -8.38
C ILE A 63 0.24 0.86 -8.37
N SER A 64 -0.49 0.83 -7.26
CA SER A 64 -1.71 1.62 -7.10
C SER A 64 -2.02 1.90 -5.63
N LEU A 65 -2.56 3.08 -5.34
CA LEU A 65 -2.98 3.51 -4.01
C LEU A 65 -4.40 4.07 -4.09
N TRP A 66 -5.22 3.71 -3.10
CA TRP A 66 -6.58 4.23 -2.96
C TRP A 66 -6.81 4.72 -1.55
N LEU A 67 -7.44 5.88 -1.42
CA LEU A 67 -7.98 6.34 -0.14
C LEU A 67 -9.38 5.75 0.07
N GLN A 68 -9.76 5.56 1.32
CA GLN A 68 -11.13 5.24 1.68
C GLN A 68 -12.06 6.42 1.36
N GLU A 69 -13.34 6.12 1.18
CA GLU A 69 -14.36 7.16 0.95
C GLU A 69 -14.37 8.15 2.12
N GLY A 70 -14.53 9.44 1.80
CA GLY A 70 -14.50 10.52 2.79
C GLY A 70 -13.12 10.93 3.29
N ILE A 71 -12.05 10.17 3.01
CA ILE A 71 -10.68 10.54 3.40
C ILE A 71 -10.10 11.54 2.41
N LYS A 72 -9.76 12.74 2.93
CA LYS A 72 -9.16 13.82 2.13
C LYS A 72 -7.63 13.76 2.18
N PRO A 73 -6.93 14.04 1.06
CA PRO A 73 -5.47 14.04 0.98
C PRO A 73 -4.88 15.30 1.62
N THR A 74 -4.88 15.34 2.96
CA THR A 74 -4.27 16.46 3.71
C THR A 74 -2.75 16.32 3.78
N THR A 75 -2.03 17.42 4.02
CA THR A 75 -0.57 17.40 4.20
C THR A 75 -0.13 16.46 5.32
N THR A 76 -0.88 16.42 6.43
CA THR A 76 -0.62 15.51 7.56
C THR A 76 -0.75 14.04 7.15
N LEU A 77 -1.81 13.71 6.42
CA LEU A 77 -2.03 12.36 5.91
C LEU A 77 -0.93 11.97 4.92
N GLN A 78 -0.60 12.84 3.98
CA GLN A 78 0.47 12.62 3.00
C GLN A 78 1.80 12.33 3.70
N LYS A 79 2.18 13.14 4.71
CA LYS A 79 3.42 12.93 5.47
C LYS A 79 3.41 11.58 6.20
N GLY A 80 2.29 11.23 6.83
CA GLY A 80 2.13 9.95 7.54
C GLY A 80 2.23 8.75 6.60
N LEU A 81 1.56 8.81 5.45
CA LEU A 81 1.62 7.76 4.43
C LEU A 81 3.03 7.64 3.83
N ARG A 82 3.69 8.76 3.52
CA ARG A 82 5.08 8.75 3.04
C ARG A 82 6.00 8.05 4.02
N GLN A 83 5.89 8.36 5.32
CA GLN A 83 6.68 7.71 6.36
C GLN A 83 6.39 6.21 6.41
N ALA A 84 5.12 5.81 6.50
CA ALA A 84 4.75 4.40 6.60
C ALA A 84 5.21 3.57 5.38
N ILE A 85 5.10 4.13 4.17
CA ILE A 85 5.60 3.50 2.94
C ILE A 85 7.13 3.40 2.97
N THR A 86 7.82 4.44 3.45
CA THR A 86 9.29 4.44 3.58
C THR A 86 9.76 3.41 4.60
N ASP A 87 9.10 3.30 5.75
CA ASP A 87 9.42 2.32 6.79
C ASP A 87 9.21 0.89 6.27
N PHE A 88 8.10 0.66 5.56
CA PHE A 88 7.83 -0.64 4.94
C PHE A 88 8.86 -0.99 3.85
N ALA A 89 9.25 -0.01 3.04
CA ALA A 89 10.25 -0.18 2.01
C ALA A 89 11.64 -0.47 2.61
N ASN A 90 12.03 0.24 3.67
CA ASN A 90 13.23 -0.06 4.46
C ASN A 90 13.21 -1.48 5.02
N TRP A 91 12.08 -1.91 5.58
CA TRP A 91 11.92 -3.28 6.10
C TRP A 91 12.08 -4.35 5.00
N GLN A 92 11.67 -4.03 3.76
CA GLN A 92 11.89 -4.88 2.58
C GLN A 92 13.28 -4.73 1.95
N GLN A 93 14.16 -3.90 2.54
CA GLN A 93 15.48 -3.52 2.02
C GLN A 93 15.44 -2.87 0.63
N ALA A 94 14.41 -2.07 0.36
CA ALA A 94 14.36 -1.23 -0.83
C ALA A 94 15.25 0.00 -0.65
N THR A 95 15.89 0.41 -1.74
CA THR A 95 16.64 1.67 -1.85
C THR A 95 15.80 2.78 -2.46
N ARG A 96 14.68 2.44 -3.11
CA ARG A 96 13.81 3.39 -3.79
C ARG A 96 12.35 2.97 -3.73
N VAL A 97 11.46 3.96 -3.62
CA VAL A 97 10.02 3.81 -3.86
C VAL A 97 9.68 4.42 -5.21
N THR A 98 8.86 3.73 -6.01
CA THR A 98 8.20 4.31 -7.19
C THR A 98 6.69 4.34 -6.99
N LEU A 99 6.04 5.34 -7.57
CA LEU A 99 4.59 5.50 -7.51
C LEU A 99 3.96 5.33 -8.91
N GLY A 100 2.97 4.45 -9.00
CA GLY A 100 2.07 4.32 -10.14
C GLY A 100 0.79 5.13 -9.92
N CYS A 101 -0.36 4.46 -9.98
CA CYS A 101 -1.67 5.11 -9.85
C CYS A 101 -1.90 5.61 -8.42
N CYS A 102 -1.94 6.93 -8.22
CA CYS A 102 -2.22 7.55 -6.92
C CYS A 102 -3.42 8.50 -7.00
N PRO A 103 -4.19 8.67 -5.91
CA PRO A 103 -5.28 9.64 -5.86
C PRO A 103 -4.76 11.06 -6.07
N GLN A 104 -5.57 11.88 -6.74
CA GLN A 104 -5.27 13.29 -6.93
C GLN A 104 -5.09 13.97 -5.56
N GLY A 105 -4.05 14.79 -5.43
CA GLY A 105 -3.74 15.54 -4.21
C GLY A 105 -2.77 14.87 -3.23
N LEU A 106 -2.56 13.55 -3.28
CA LEU A 106 -1.44 12.90 -2.57
C LEU A 106 -0.16 13.01 -3.38
N PHE A 107 1.01 13.20 -2.79
CA PHE A 107 2.34 13.09 -3.43
C PHE A 107 2.48 13.92 -4.73
N THR A 108 1.87 15.11 -4.77
CA THR A 108 1.95 16.00 -5.95
C THR A 108 3.38 16.46 -6.24
N ASP A 109 4.20 16.54 -5.20
CA ASP A 109 5.60 16.94 -5.21
C ASP A 109 6.57 15.81 -5.62
N CYS A 110 6.14 14.54 -5.57
CA CYS A 110 7.00 13.38 -5.83
C CYS A 110 6.27 12.27 -6.61
N ARG A 111 5.66 12.63 -7.74
CA ARG A 111 4.84 11.72 -8.57
C ARG A 111 5.57 10.48 -9.06
N THR A 112 6.89 10.52 -9.18
CA THR A 112 7.73 9.39 -9.61
C THR A 112 8.24 8.54 -8.45
N GLY A 113 7.91 8.91 -7.20
CA GLY A 113 8.41 8.30 -5.97
C GLY A 113 9.60 9.05 -5.37
N TRP A 114 10.39 8.35 -4.54
CA TRP A 114 11.52 8.93 -3.82
C TRP A 114 12.59 7.87 -3.51
N GLU A 115 13.83 8.32 -3.35
CA GLU A 115 14.92 7.49 -2.83
C GLU A 115 14.76 7.30 -1.32
N ILE A 116 15.28 6.17 -0.82
CA ILE A 116 15.33 5.86 0.59
C ILE A 116 16.77 6.03 1.04
N ASP A 117 16.95 6.95 1.99
CA ASP A 117 18.24 7.11 2.64
C ASP A 117 18.58 5.81 3.39
N PRO A 118 19.82 5.30 3.28
CA PRO A 118 20.26 4.17 4.07
C PRO A 118 19.98 4.44 5.55
N VAL A 119 19.33 3.49 6.23
CA VAL A 119 19.20 3.57 7.68
C VAL A 119 20.60 3.57 8.27
N ALA A 120 20.98 4.66 8.94
CA ALA A 120 22.28 4.84 9.58
C ALA A 120 22.56 3.79 10.66
#